data_AF-A0A550J580-F1
#
_entry.id   AF-A0A550J580-F1
#
_cell.length_a   1.000
_cell.length_b   1.000
_cell.length_c   1.000
_cell.angle_alpha   90.00
_cell.angle_beta   90.00
_cell.angle_gamma   90.00
#
_symmetry.space_group_name_H-M   'P 1'
#
loop_
_entity.id
_entity.type
_entity.pdbx_description
1 polymer ?
#
loop_
_entity_poly.entity_id
_entity_poly.type
_entity_poly.pdbx_seq_one_letter_code
_entity_poly.pdbx_strand_id
1 'polypeptide(L)'
;MVPVPLLFPRMLKGRKFDYAYDVRGNQRYRYLSADRSKFWEYTWDGENRLRQAALTLGGQVVRTLSFKYDPFGRRIEKQVSDTASTVTTTYVYDGENIVFTTVNDGTNTTTSHTIHGPGIDEPLAQITNGTSTYYHADGLGSIVALTDAAGQIVQRITYDAFGLPTATDPSFANSYAFTAREWDKELGLYYYRARYYDPMEGRFVSKDPIGFAGGINVYAYVENNPVNLVDPDGRFAILPVLAIIGTVYGVLEGVDYVTSVYYNSIILKHLQEQEKLLKVHLEKTDCKDIQKINLLNEAIKANALQQTRIGLGLGKDTISIFYGKATDRR
;
A
#
# COMPACT_ATOMS: atom_id res chain seq x y z
N MET A 1 38.19 -32.67 -7.12
CA MET A 1 37.13 -32.03 -6.33
C MET A 1 37.79 -31.17 -5.26
N VAL A 2 37.82 -29.86 -5.47
CA VAL A 2 38.29 -28.91 -4.46
C VAL A 2 37.01 -28.30 -3.84
N PRO A 3 36.84 -28.32 -2.51
CA PRO A 3 35.64 -27.76 -1.89
C PRO A 3 35.67 -26.23 -2.05
N VAL A 4 34.61 -25.68 -2.65
CA VAL A 4 34.38 -24.23 -2.69
C VAL A 4 33.94 -23.81 -1.28
N PRO A 5 34.65 -22.90 -0.59
CA PRO A 5 34.19 -22.41 0.69
C PRO A 5 32.99 -21.51 0.46
N LEU A 6 31.86 -21.85 1.08
CA LEU A 6 30.70 -20.98 1.25
C LEU A 6 31.10 -19.81 2.16
N LEU A 7 31.77 -18.82 1.59
CA LEU A 7 31.84 -17.49 2.16
C LEU A 7 30.44 -16.87 2.02
N PHE A 8 29.57 -17.12 3.00
CA PHE A 8 28.51 -16.18 3.30
C PHE A 8 29.22 -14.85 3.60
N PRO A 9 29.06 -13.77 2.81
CA PRO A 9 29.56 -12.48 3.23
C PRO A 9 28.75 -12.07 4.46
N ARG A 10 29.30 -12.32 5.65
CA ARG A 10 28.78 -11.77 6.90
C ARG A 10 28.87 -10.26 6.76
N MET A 11 27.73 -9.58 6.71
CA MET A 11 27.65 -8.12 6.61
C MET A 11 28.32 -7.50 7.84
N LEU A 12 29.55 -6.98 7.68
CA LEU A 12 30.35 -6.41 8.77
C LEU A 12 29.96 -4.95 9.11
N LYS A 13 29.32 -4.24 8.17
CA LYS A 13 28.75 -2.89 8.35
C LYS A 13 27.67 -2.67 7.28
N GLY A 14 26.46 -2.30 7.70
CA GLY A 14 25.43 -1.77 6.80
C GLY A 14 25.49 -0.27 6.65
N ARG A 15 24.84 0.27 5.61
CA ARG A 15 24.44 1.68 5.60
C ARG A 15 23.47 1.85 6.76
N LYS A 16 23.88 2.61 7.78
CA LYS A 16 22.99 3.05 8.85
C LYS A 16 22.39 4.38 8.42
N PHE A 17 21.09 4.53 8.62
CA PHE A 17 20.39 5.79 8.39
C PHE A 17 19.82 6.31 9.71
N ASP A 18 19.81 7.63 9.86
CA ASP A 18 19.11 8.31 10.95
C ASP A 18 17.85 8.96 10.37
N TYR A 19 16.74 8.86 11.10
CA TYR A 19 15.43 9.33 10.65
C TYR A 19 14.92 10.44 11.55
N ALA A 20 14.19 11.39 10.96
CA ALA A 20 13.42 12.37 11.70
C ALA A 20 12.01 12.47 11.13
N TYR A 21 11.04 12.74 11.99
CA TYR A 21 9.62 12.75 11.66
C TYR A 21 9.00 14.13 11.91
N ASP A 22 7.95 14.46 11.18
CA ASP A 22 7.11 15.62 11.48
C ASP A 22 6.18 15.34 12.69
N VAL A 23 5.44 16.35 13.13
CA VAL A 23 4.50 16.25 14.27
C VAL A 23 3.34 15.27 14.02
N ARG A 24 3.05 14.95 12.76
CA ARG A 24 2.02 13.98 12.36
C ARG A 24 2.58 12.56 12.32
N GLY A 25 3.90 12.40 12.31
CA GLY A 25 4.62 11.14 12.29
C GLY A 25 4.99 10.68 10.88
N ASN A 26 4.98 11.58 9.90
CA ASN A 26 5.51 11.30 8.58
C ASN A 26 7.03 11.50 8.59
N GLN A 27 7.79 10.60 7.96
CA GLN A 27 9.24 10.73 7.86
C GLN A 27 9.58 12.01 7.11
N ARG A 28 10.28 12.93 7.76
CA ARG A 28 10.72 14.21 7.19
C ARG A 28 12.15 14.14 6.68
N TYR A 29 13.03 13.40 7.35
CA TYR A 29 14.42 13.24 6.91
C TYR A 29 14.88 11.79 7.00
N ARG A 30 15.75 11.40 6.06
CA ARG A 30 16.58 10.18 6.08
C ARG A 30 18.02 10.58 5.82
N TYR A 31 18.85 10.61 6.86
CA TYR A 31 20.27 10.93 6.78
C TYR A 31 21.10 9.66 6.66
N LEU A 32 22.16 9.69 5.87
CA LEU A 32 23.21 8.68 6.03
C LEU A 32 23.91 8.92 7.37
N SER A 33 23.84 7.97 8.31
CA SER A 33 24.38 8.18 9.67
C SER A 33 25.89 8.46 9.66
N ALA A 34 26.61 7.93 8.67
CA ALA A 34 28.04 8.16 8.51
C ALA A 34 28.40 9.57 7.97
N ASP A 35 27.45 10.26 7.35
CA ASP A 35 27.65 11.57 6.73
C ASP A 35 26.30 12.30 6.60
N ARG A 36 25.99 13.15 7.58
CA ARG A 36 24.72 13.90 7.64
C ARG A 36 24.60 14.99 6.58
N SER A 37 25.63 15.26 5.79
CA SER A 37 25.53 16.13 4.61
C SER A 37 24.82 15.46 3.42
N LYS A 38 24.57 14.15 3.53
CA LYS A 38 23.86 13.33 2.54
C LYS A 38 22.53 12.88 3.13
N PHE A 39 21.43 13.42 2.61
CA PHE A 39 20.11 13.10 3.13
C PHE A 39 19.00 13.31 2.11
N TRP A 40 17.90 12.61 2.35
CA TRP A 40 16.61 12.93 1.77
C TRP A 40 15.80 13.79 2.73
N GLU A 41 15.18 14.84 2.22
CA GLU A 41 14.12 15.59 2.87
C GLU A 41 12.78 15.28 2.18
N TYR A 42 11.75 14.99 2.97
CA TYR A 42 10.42 14.63 2.52
C TYR A 42 9.43 15.67 3.01
N THR A 43 8.64 16.21 2.07
CA THR A 43 7.58 17.18 2.35
C THR A 43 6.22 16.54 2.08
N TRP A 44 5.31 16.67 3.05
CA TRP A 44 3.99 16.04 3.05
C TRP A 44 2.89 17.10 2.94
N ASP A 45 1.80 16.78 2.25
CA ASP A 45 0.64 17.67 2.14
C ASP A 45 -0.27 17.61 3.38
N GLY A 46 -1.43 18.30 3.32
CA GLY A 46 -2.42 18.33 4.41
C GLY A 46 -3.05 16.97 4.70
N GLU A 47 -3.09 16.07 3.72
CA GLU A 47 -3.68 14.73 3.78
C GLU A 47 -2.65 13.64 4.10
N ASN A 48 -1.43 14.02 4.50
CA ASN A 48 -0.31 13.10 4.78
C ASN A 48 0.17 12.30 3.55
N ARG A 49 0.02 12.85 2.33
CA ARG A 49 0.60 12.28 1.11
C ARG A 49 1.95 12.94 0.81
N LEU A 50 2.90 12.15 0.32
CA LEU A 50 4.24 12.64 -0.01
C LEU A 50 4.15 13.59 -1.21
N ARG A 51 4.39 14.89 -1.01
CA ARG A 51 4.31 15.90 -2.06
C ARG A 51 5.64 16.11 -2.76
N GLN A 52 6.74 16.02 -2.02
CA GLN A 52 8.08 16.24 -2.56
C GLN A 52 9.11 15.44 -1.78
N ALA A 53 10.16 14.98 -2.46
CA ALA A 53 11.36 14.44 -1.86
C ALA A 53 12.60 15.09 -2.50
N ALA A 54 13.51 15.64 -1.69
CA ALA A 54 14.72 16.30 -2.16
C ALA A 54 15.96 15.58 -1.64
N LEU A 55 16.87 15.18 -2.54
CA LEU A 55 18.16 14.59 -2.19
C LEU A 55 19.21 15.70 -2.14
N THR A 56 19.80 15.87 -0.97
CA THR A 56 20.95 16.75 -0.76
C THR A 56 22.23 15.92 -0.66
N LEU A 57 23.25 16.30 -1.43
CA LEU A 57 24.61 15.76 -1.33
C LEU A 57 25.59 16.92 -1.14
N GLY A 58 26.36 16.92 -0.04
CA GLY A 58 27.37 17.95 0.20
C GLY A 58 26.80 19.36 0.29
N GLY A 59 25.57 19.50 0.79
CA GLY A 59 24.88 20.80 0.94
C GLY A 59 24.21 21.34 -0.32
N GLN A 60 24.20 20.59 -1.43
CA GLN A 60 23.50 20.94 -2.66
C GLN A 60 22.35 19.97 -2.92
N VAL A 61 21.17 20.50 -3.30
CA VAL A 61 20.05 19.67 -3.77
C VAL A 61 20.36 19.19 -5.18
N VAL A 62 20.64 17.89 -5.33
CA VAL A 62 21.04 17.30 -6.61
C VAL A 62 19.86 16.67 -7.37
N ARG A 63 18.77 16.35 -6.65
CA ARG A 63 17.57 15.73 -7.19
C ARG A 63 16.34 16.15 -6.40
N THR A 64 15.26 16.48 -7.08
CA THR A 64 13.94 16.73 -6.50
C THR A 64 12.91 15.86 -7.20
N LEU A 65 12.11 15.14 -6.41
CA LEU A 65 10.89 14.49 -6.88
C LEU A 65 9.69 15.29 -6.41
N SER A 66 8.71 15.52 -7.28
CA SER A 66 7.42 16.10 -6.90
C SER A 66 6.27 15.20 -7.35
N PHE A 67 5.19 15.21 -6.58
CA PHE A 67 4.04 14.35 -6.80
C PHE A 67 2.74 15.15 -6.74
N LYS A 68 1.81 14.82 -7.63
CA LYS A 68 0.44 15.33 -7.60
C LYS A 68 -0.54 14.18 -7.45
N TYR A 69 -1.63 14.45 -6.73
CA TYR A 69 -2.67 13.48 -6.42
C TYR A 69 -4.01 13.99 -6.89
N ASP A 70 -4.90 13.08 -7.26
CA ASP A 70 -6.30 13.39 -7.50
C ASP A 70 -7.09 13.49 -6.18
N PRO A 71 -8.38 13.91 -6.22
CA PRO A 71 -9.22 13.98 -5.02
C PRO A 71 -9.48 12.63 -4.33
N PHE A 72 -9.20 11.51 -4.98
CA PHE A 72 -9.32 10.16 -4.40
C PHE A 72 -8.01 9.70 -3.74
N GLY A 73 -6.93 10.48 -3.84
CA GLY A 73 -5.63 10.19 -3.25
C GLY A 73 -4.69 9.37 -4.14
N ARG A 74 -5.06 9.14 -5.41
CA ARG A 74 -4.21 8.43 -6.38
C ARG A 74 -3.20 9.37 -7.00
N ARG A 75 -1.97 8.91 -7.18
CA ARG A 75 -0.88 9.71 -7.78
C ARG A 75 -1.09 9.87 -9.28
N ILE A 76 -1.37 11.09 -9.73
CA ILE A 76 -1.62 11.39 -11.16
C ILE A 76 -0.39 11.96 -11.88
N GLU A 77 0.61 12.43 -11.14
CA GLU A 77 1.86 12.93 -11.70
C GLU A 77 3.03 12.65 -10.76
N LYS A 78 4.17 12.25 -11.35
CA LYS A 78 5.49 12.20 -10.73
C LYS A 78 6.46 12.99 -11.60
N GLN A 79 7.16 13.95 -11.03
CA GLN A 79 8.23 14.67 -11.70
C GLN A 79 9.55 14.35 -11.02
N VAL A 80 10.57 13.97 -11.77
CA VAL A 80 11.94 13.76 -11.29
C VAL A 80 12.83 14.81 -11.95
N SER A 81 13.32 15.76 -11.17
CA SER A 81 14.21 16.83 -11.61
C SER A 81 15.61 16.60 -11.04
N ASP A 82 16.55 16.30 -11.92
CA ASP A 82 17.99 16.30 -11.65
C ASP A 82 18.61 17.65 -12.06
N THR A 83 19.89 17.86 -11.80
CA THR A 83 20.58 19.12 -12.10
C THR A 83 20.49 19.55 -13.57
N ALA A 84 20.34 18.59 -14.50
CA ALA A 84 20.37 18.85 -15.95
C ALA A 84 19.10 18.46 -16.69
N SER A 85 18.18 17.72 -16.07
CA SER A 85 17.02 17.14 -16.76
C SER A 85 15.82 17.05 -15.84
N THR A 86 14.65 16.99 -16.44
CA THR A 86 13.39 16.78 -15.73
C THR A 86 12.54 15.80 -16.52
N VAL A 87 12.17 14.71 -15.85
CA VAL A 87 11.29 13.68 -16.39
C VAL A 87 9.93 13.80 -15.70
N THR A 88 8.87 13.99 -16.47
CA THR A 88 7.49 14.02 -15.97
C THR A 88 6.77 12.75 -16.40
N THR A 89 6.25 12.01 -15.42
CA THR A 89 5.37 10.86 -15.62
C THR A 89 3.95 11.24 -15.21
N THR A 90 2.97 11.00 -16.08
CA THR A 90 1.54 11.12 -15.75
C THR A 90 0.87 9.76 -15.78
N TYR A 91 -0.16 9.60 -14.95
CA TYR A 91 -0.86 8.34 -14.72
C TYR A 91 -2.36 8.52 -14.95
N VAL A 92 -2.97 7.59 -15.68
CA VAL A 92 -4.42 7.50 -15.89
C VAL A 92 -4.89 6.16 -15.35
N TYR A 93 -5.97 6.21 -14.58
CA TYR A 93 -6.48 5.08 -13.82
C TYR A 93 -7.84 4.60 -14.33
N ASP A 94 -8.05 3.29 -14.24
CA ASP A 94 -9.36 2.66 -14.19
C ASP A 94 -9.48 1.97 -12.82
N GLY A 95 -10.42 2.44 -11.99
CA GLY A 95 -10.44 2.11 -10.57
C GLY A 95 -9.10 2.39 -9.89
N GLU A 96 -8.47 1.36 -9.32
CA GLU A 96 -7.16 1.46 -8.66
C GLU A 96 -5.97 1.07 -9.57
N ASN A 97 -6.24 0.66 -10.81
CA ASN A 97 -5.24 0.16 -11.75
C ASN A 97 -4.82 1.27 -12.73
N ILE A 98 -3.51 1.42 -12.96
CA ILE A 98 -3.00 2.37 -13.96
C ILE A 98 -3.14 1.75 -15.33
N VAL A 99 -3.99 2.30 -16.19
CA VAL A 99 -4.24 1.81 -17.55
C VAL A 99 -3.39 2.51 -18.60
N PHE A 100 -2.95 3.74 -18.33
CA PHE A 100 -2.14 4.51 -19.26
C PHE A 100 -1.13 5.40 -18.53
N THR A 101 0.09 5.46 -19.05
CA THR A 101 1.14 6.34 -18.55
C THR A 101 1.83 7.07 -19.68
N THR A 102 2.18 8.33 -19.43
CA THR A 102 3.02 9.12 -20.33
C THR A 102 4.29 9.52 -19.59
N VAL A 103 5.45 9.26 -20.17
CA VAL A 103 6.77 9.70 -19.66
C VAL A 103 7.36 10.71 -20.64
N ASN A 104 7.53 11.95 -20.21
CA ASN A 104 8.17 13.01 -20.98
C ASN A 104 9.53 13.34 -20.36
N ASP A 105 10.63 13.16 -21.10
CA ASP A 105 12.01 13.40 -20.64
C ASP A 105 12.54 14.81 -20.99
N GLY A 106 11.65 15.70 -21.46
CA GLY A 106 11.95 17.03 -21.97
C GLY A 106 12.15 17.06 -23.49
N THR A 107 12.43 15.92 -24.13
CA THR A 107 12.69 15.82 -25.58
C THR A 107 11.67 14.90 -26.26
N ASN A 108 11.45 13.73 -25.69
CA ASN A 108 10.59 12.68 -26.20
C ASN A 108 9.44 12.43 -25.22
N THR A 109 8.34 11.92 -25.77
CA THR A 109 7.20 11.44 -24.99
C THR A 109 7.01 9.96 -25.28
N THR A 110 7.13 9.13 -24.24
CA THR A 110 6.87 7.70 -24.30
C THR A 110 5.50 7.42 -23.72
N THR A 111 4.65 6.70 -24.46
CA THR A 111 3.32 6.29 -23.99
C THR A 111 3.30 4.80 -23.72
N SER A 112 2.64 4.40 -22.63
CA SER A 112 2.47 3.00 -22.29
C SER A 112 1.02 2.69 -21.90
N HIS A 113 0.46 1.65 -22.49
CA HIS A 113 -0.83 1.07 -22.11
C HIS A 113 -0.58 -0.17 -21.28
N THR A 114 -1.19 -0.27 -20.10
CA THR A 114 -1.06 -1.46 -19.25
C THR A 114 -2.38 -2.22 -19.23
N ILE A 115 -2.30 -3.51 -19.53
CA ILE A 115 -3.43 -4.45 -19.46
C ILE A 115 -3.35 -5.15 -18.12
N HIS A 116 -4.44 -5.11 -17.36
CA HIS A 116 -4.57 -5.75 -16.05
C HIS A 116 -5.50 -6.95 -16.13
N GLY A 117 -5.29 -7.88 -15.20
CA GLY A 117 -6.23 -8.94 -14.91
C GLY A 117 -7.47 -8.42 -14.18
N PRO A 118 -8.39 -9.31 -13.79
CA PRO A 118 -9.55 -8.93 -13.00
C PRO A 118 -9.14 -8.31 -11.66
N GLY A 119 -8.05 -8.79 -11.04
CA GLY A 119 -7.53 -8.35 -9.75
C GLY A 119 -7.08 -6.89 -9.71
N ILE A 120 -7.06 -6.34 -8.50
CA ILE A 120 -6.17 -5.21 -8.21
C ILE A 120 -4.74 -5.73 -8.24
N ASP A 121 -3.79 -4.92 -8.73
CA ASP A 121 -2.37 -5.24 -8.64
C ASP A 121 -1.99 -6.48 -9.47
N GLU A 122 -2.69 -6.69 -10.59
CA GLU A 122 -2.49 -7.82 -11.50
C GLU A 122 -2.12 -7.33 -12.92
N PRO A 123 -0.95 -6.65 -13.10
CA PRO A 123 -0.53 -6.25 -14.44
C PRO A 123 -0.15 -7.49 -15.24
N LEU A 124 -0.71 -7.64 -16.44
CA LEU A 124 -0.48 -8.80 -17.32
C LEU A 124 0.44 -8.46 -18.49
N ALA A 125 0.24 -7.29 -19.09
CA ALA A 125 1.06 -6.82 -20.20
C ALA A 125 1.18 -5.29 -20.22
N GLN A 126 2.23 -4.79 -20.84
CA GLN A 126 2.40 -3.38 -21.14
C GLN A 126 2.84 -3.19 -22.59
N ILE A 127 2.20 -2.24 -23.26
CA ILE A 127 2.49 -1.86 -24.64
C ILE A 127 3.08 -0.45 -24.60
N THR A 128 4.39 -0.34 -24.82
CA THR A 128 5.13 0.92 -24.78
C THR A 128 5.57 1.30 -26.19
N ASN A 129 5.11 2.45 -26.69
CA ASN A 129 5.36 2.90 -28.07
C ASN A 129 5.12 1.78 -29.13
N GLY A 130 4.10 0.94 -28.91
CA GLY A 130 3.76 -0.19 -29.78
C GLY A 130 4.51 -1.50 -29.50
N THR A 131 5.49 -1.52 -28.60
CA THR A 131 6.23 -2.73 -28.21
C THR A 131 5.58 -3.39 -27.00
N SER A 132 5.23 -4.67 -27.12
CA SER A 132 4.57 -5.44 -26.05
C SER A 132 5.58 -6.14 -25.13
N THR A 133 5.34 -6.04 -23.83
CA THR A 133 6.03 -6.77 -22.77
C THR A 133 5.01 -7.44 -21.87
N TYR A 134 5.33 -8.62 -21.35
CA TYR A 134 4.41 -9.44 -20.54
C TYR A 134 5.00 -9.66 -19.16
N TYR A 135 4.18 -9.45 -18.14
CA TYR A 135 4.57 -9.57 -16.73
C TYR A 135 4.37 -11.00 -16.24
N HIS A 136 5.36 -11.50 -15.50
CA HIS A 136 5.29 -12.79 -14.82
C HIS A 136 5.40 -12.58 -13.32
N ALA A 137 4.35 -12.92 -12.60
CA ALA A 137 4.26 -12.75 -11.16
C ALA A 137 4.51 -14.07 -10.39
N ASP A 138 4.98 -13.96 -9.15
CA ASP A 138 5.04 -15.07 -8.20
C ASP A 138 3.72 -15.25 -7.42
N GLY A 139 3.71 -16.15 -6.43
CA GLY A 139 2.52 -16.45 -5.63
C GLY A 139 2.02 -15.30 -4.74
N LEU A 140 2.84 -14.26 -4.50
CA LEU A 140 2.43 -13.03 -3.82
C LEU A 140 1.93 -11.95 -4.80
N GLY A 141 2.05 -12.20 -6.11
CA GLY A 141 1.83 -11.20 -7.14
C GLY A 141 3.07 -10.33 -7.44
N SER A 142 4.24 -10.65 -6.89
CA SER A 142 5.46 -9.88 -7.16
C SER A 142 5.98 -10.18 -8.56
N ILE A 143 6.37 -9.16 -9.32
CA ILE A 143 6.87 -9.33 -10.69
C ILE A 143 8.28 -9.91 -10.65
N VAL A 144 8.45 -11.15 -11.10
CA VAL A 144 9.75 -11.86 -11.09
C VAL A 144 10.39 -11.94 -12.46
N ALA A 145 9.63 -11.76 -13.55
CA ALA A 145 10.18 -11.70 -14.89
C ALA A 145 9.32 -10.86 -15.85
N LEU A 146 9.96 -10.41 -16.93
CA LEU A 146 9.29 -9.85 -18.11
C LEU A 146 9.73 -10.60 -19.37
N THR A 147 8.79 -10.84 -20.28
CA THR A 147 9.09 -11.39 -21.61
C THR A 147 8.64 -10.46 -22.73
N ASP A 148 9.30 -10.56 -23.88
CA ASP A 148 8.86 -9.90 -25.11
C ASP A 148 7.76 -10.70 -25.83
N ALA A 149 7.33 -10.21 -27.00
CA ALA A 149 6.35 -10.87 -27.86
C ALA A 149 6.81 -12.22 -28.43
N ALA A 150 8.11 -12.53 -28.43
CA ALA A 150 8.65 -13.82 -28.82
C ALA A 150 8.81 -14.79 -27.63
N GLY A 151 8.38 -14.39 -26.43
CA GLY A 151 8.54 -15.17 -25.21
C GLY A 151 9.97 -15.19 -24.67
N GLN A 152 10.86 -14.34 -25.18
CA GLN A 152 12.22 -14.23 -24.65
C GLN A 152 12.22 -13.39 -23.39
N ILE A 153 13.01 -13.80 -22.40
CA ILE A 153 13.12 -13.10 -21.12
C ILE A 153 13.90 -11.82 -21.34
N VAL A 154 13.21 -10.69 -21.19
CA VAL A 154 13.79 -9.34 -21.22
C VAL A 154 14.39 -9.01 -19.86
N GLN A 155 13.77 -9.50 -18.78
CA GLN A 155 14.23 -9.22 -17.44
C GLN A 155 13.86 -10.30 -16.43
N ARG A 156 14.70 -10.45 -15.40
CA ARG A 156 14.38 -11.12 -14.14
C ARG A 156 14.59 -10.18 -12.96
N ILE A 157 13.75 -10.31 -11.95
CA ILE A 157 13.85 -9.57 -10.69
C ILE A 157 13.80 -10.57 -9.56
N THR A 158 14.65 -10.35 -8.56
CA THR A 158 14.67 -11.15 -7.34
C THR A 158 14.64 -10.21 -6.15
N TYR A 159 13.90 -10.60 -5.11
CA TYR A 159 13.65 -9.79 -3.94
C TYR A 159 14.19 -10.48 -2.69
N ASP A 160 14.56 -9.70 -1.68
CA ASP A 160 14.61 -10.23 -0.33
C ASP A 160 13.19 -10.42 0.26
N ALA A 161 13.11 -10.88 1.51
CA ALA A 161 11.84 -11.16 2.16
C ALA A 161 10.93 -9.93 2.29
N PHE A 162 11.49 -8.71 2.32
CA PHE A 162 10.77 -7.46 2.48
C PHE A 162 10.59 -6.72 1.14
N GLY A 163 10.89 -7.36 0.02
CA GLY A 163 10.67 -6.79 -1.30
C GLY A 163 11.80 -5.90 -1.79
N LEU A 164 12.99 -5.90 -1.16
CA LEU A 164 14.12 -5.14 -1.68
C LEU A 164 14.67 -5.86 -2.93
N PRO A 165 14.67 -5.22 -4.11
CA PRO A 165 15.18 -5.86 -5.31
C PRO A 165 16.70 -6.00 -5.23
N THR A 166 17.21 -7.22 -5.39
CA THR A 166 18.63 -7.57 -5.23
C THR A 166 19.45 -7.48 -6.51
N ALA A 167 18.79 -7.56 -7.67
CA ALA A 167 19.39 -7.35 -8.98
C ALA A 167 18.51 -6.42 -9.82
N THR A 168 18.96 -5.20 -10.03
CA THR A 168 18.34 -4.31 -11.03
C THR A 168 19.41 -3.91 -12.02
N ASP A 169 19.21 -4.34 -13.27
CA ASP A 169 19.76 -3.64 -14.41
C ASP A 169 19.39 -2.15 -14.29
N PRO A 170 20.34 -1.21 -14.27
CA PRO A 170 20.06 0.23 -14.18
C PRO A 170 19.14 0.75 -15.30
N SER A 171 19.03 0.03 -16.42
CA SER A 171 18.09 0.32 -17.51
C SER A 171 16.63 -0.03 -17.19
N PHE A 172 16.33 -0.43 -15.95
CA PHE A 172 14.99 -0.76 -15.47
C PHE A 172 13.97 0.35 -15.76
N ALA A 173 13.07 0.07 -16.70
CA ALA A 173 11.95 0.93 -17.07
C ALA A 173 10.60 0.43 -16.50
N ASN A 174 10.56 -0.74 -15.87
CA ASN A 174 9.31 -1.31 -15.39
C ASN A 174 8.84 -0.61 -14.10
N SER A 175 7.60 -0.14 -14.12
CA SER A 175 6.96 0.51 -12.98
C SER A 175 6.57 -0.48 -11.88
N TYR A 176 6.21 -1.73 -12.19
CA TYR A 176 5.67 -2.69 -11.23
C TYR A 176 6.73 -3.68 -10.74
N ALA A 177 6.81 -3.90 -9.42
CA ALA A 177 7.77 -4.82 -8.84
C ALA A 177 7.17 -5.68 -7.70
N PHE A 178 7.64 -5.53 -6.45
CA PHE A 178 7.19 -6.35 -5.32
C PHE A 178 5.68 -6.16 -5.08
N THR A 179 4.96 -7.28 -4.94
CA THR A 179 3.48 -7.36 -4.88
C THR A 179 2.80 -6.47 -5.94
N ALA A 180 3.39 -6.47 -7.14
CA ALA A 180 3.01 -5.64 -8.28
C ALA A 180 2.81 -4.14 -7.96
N ARG A 181 3.57 -3.57 -7.01
CA ARG A 181 3.52 -2.14 -6.68
C ARG A 181 4.49 -1.30 -7.48
N GLU A 182 4.13 -0.04 -7.60
CA GLU A 182 4.95 0.98 -8.25
C GLU A 182 6.27 1.17 -7.51
N TRP A 183 7.39 0.85 -8.17
CA TRP A 183 8.75 1.06 -7.66
C TRP A 183 9.30 2.41 -8.08
N ASP A 184 9.42 3.34 -7.14
CA ASP A 184 10.13 4.58 -7.36
C ASP A 184 11.63 4.36 -7.09
N LYS A 185 12.32 3.86 -8.13
CA LYS A 185 13.75 3.57 -8.09
C LYS A 185 14.61 4.75 -7.62
N GLU A 186 14.16 5.98 -7.88
CA GLU A 186 14.86 7.19 -7.47
C GLU A 186 14.85 7.39 -5.95
N LEU A 187 13.80 6.95 -5.26
CA LEU A 187 13.66 7.02 -3.80
C LEU A 187 14.12 5.73 -3.11
N GLY A 188 14.04 4.61 -3.83
CA GLY A 188 14.14 3.28 -3.26
C GLY A 188 12.91 2.94 -2.42
N LEU A 189 11.72 3.44 -2.81
CA LEU A 189 10.46 3.24 -2.09
C LEU A 189 9.40 2.70 -3.04
N TYR A 190 8.45 1.94 -2.49
CA TYR A 190 7.24 1.53 -3.20
C TYR A 190 6.10 2.49 -2.90
N TYR A 191 5.33 2.86 -3.93
CA TYR A 191 4.07 3.58 -3.76
C TYR A 191 2.93 2.58 -3.57
N TYR A 192 2.36 2.56 -2.37
CA TYR A 192 1.25 1.72 -1.93
C TYR A 192 -0.02 2.55 -1.75
N ARG A 193 -0.29 3.48 -2.69
CA ARG A 193 -1.47 4.36 -2.67
C ARG A 193 -1.50 5.28 -1.44
N ALA A 194 -2.06 4.81 -0.32
CA ALA A 194 -2.17 5.57 0.91
C ALA A 194 -0.82 5.87 1.58
N ARG A 195 0.19 5.02 1.35
CA ARG A 195 1.51 5.14 2.00
C ARG A 195 2.66 4.85 1.03
N TYR A 196 3.84 5.33 1.37
CA TYR A 196 5.10 4.88 0.77
C TYR A 196 5.76 3.84 1.69
N TYR A 197 6.22 2.74 1.10
CA TYR A 197 6.87 1.63 1.79
C TYR A 197 8.37 1.62 1.51
N ASP A 198 9.18 1.53 2.58
CA ASP A 198 10.63 1.37 2.49
C ASP A 198 11.00 -0.12 2.65
N PRO A 199 11.36 -0.82 1.55
CA PRO A 199 11.73 -2.23 1.63
C PRO A 199 13.08 -2.45 2.31
N MET A 200 13.96 -1.44 2.37
CA MET A 200 15.24 -1.55 3.09
C MET A 200 15.01 -1.65 4.60
N GLU A 201 14.01 -0.94 5.10
CA GLU A 201 13.65 -0.93 6.53
C GLU A 201 12.48 -1.85 6.87
N GLY A 202 11.80 -2.42 5.87
CA GLY A 202 10.66 -3.31 6.05
C GLY A 202 9.43 -2.63 6.65
N ARG A 203 9.21 -1.33 6.40
CA ARG A 203 8.13 -0.54 7.02
C ARG A 203 7.64 0.62 6.17
N PHE A 204 6.47 1.15 6.48
CA PHE A 204 5.97 2.40 5.88
C PHE A 204 6.70 3.63 6.44
N VAL A 205 6.86 4.66 5.59
CA VAL A 205 7.51 5.93 5.96
C VAL A 205 6.56 6.97 6.55
N SER A 206 5.25 6.69 6.56
CA SER A 206 4.21 7.48 7.22
C SER A 206 3.34 6.60 8.11
N LYS A 207 2.64 7.22 9.06
CA LYS A 207 1.68 6.50 9.92
C LYS A 207 0.51 5.98 9.08
N ASP A 208 -0.06 4.87 9.54
CA ASP A 208 -1.30 4.34 9.03
C ASP A 208 -2.45 5.36 9.11
N PRO A 209 -3.10 5.73 7.99
CA PRO A 209 -4.23 6.66 8.00
C PRO A 209 -5.43 6.17 8.83
N ILE A 210 -5.58 4.86 8.99
CA ILE A 210 -6.63 4.25 9.84
C ILE A 210 -6.16 4.01 11.28
N GLY A 211 -4.95 4.45 11.62
CA GLY A 211 -4.39 4.37 12.96
C GLY A 211 -4.27 2.94 13.48
N PHE A 212 -4.66 2.72 14.73
CA PHE A 212 -4.55 1.41 15.38
C PHE A 212 -5.49 0.34 14.82
N ALA A 213 -6.43 0.71 13.94
CA ALA A 213 -7.23 -0.28 13.23
C ALA A 213 -6.36 -1.19 12.35
N GLY A 214 -5.27 -0.66 11.77
CA GLY A 214 -4.27 -1.41 10.99
C GLY A 214 -3.24 -2.18 11.84
N GLY A 215 -3.33 -2.08 13.18
CA GLY A 215 -2.45 -2.75 14.13
C GLY A 215 -1.76 -1.79 15.11
N ILE A 216 -1.17 -2.35 16.17
CA ILE A 216 -0.52 -1.58 17.24
C ILE A 216 0.69 -0.79 16.71
N ASN A 217 1.44 -1.36 15.76
CA ASN A 217 2.52 -0.67 15.09
C ASN A 217 2.01 -0.01 13.80
N VAL A 218 1.71 1.28 13.90
CA VAL A 218 1.16 2.11 12.80
C VAL A 218 2.11 2.33 11.61
N TYR A 219 3.28 1.70 11.60
CA TYR A 219 4.23 1.72 10.48
C TYR A 219 4.53 0.32 9.92
N ALA A 220 4.05 -0.74 10.56
CA ALA A 220 4.37 -2.10 10.14
C ALA A 220 3.86 -2.37 8.73
N TYR A 221 4.69 -3.05 7.94
CA TYR A 221 4.23 -3.66 6.70
C TYR A 221 3.76 -5.07 7.01
N VAL A 222 2.48 -5.35 6.69
CA VAL A 222 1.84 -6.67 6.74
C VAL A 222 2.17 -7.52 7.98
N GLU A 223 2.10 -6.91 9.16
CA GLU A 223 2.35 -7.57 10.45
C GLU A 223 3.76 -8.23 10.55
N ASN A 224 4.73 -7.73 9.78
CA ASN A 224 6.06 -8.32 9.61
C ASN A 224 6.04 -9.75 9.03
N ASN A 225 5.01 -10.10 8.25
CA ASN A 225 4.90 -11.38 7.55
C ASN A 225 4.81 -11.20 6.01
N PRO A 226 5.78 -10.53 5.38
CA PRO A 226 5.74 -10.15 3.96
C PRO A 226 5.84 -11.33 2.98
N VAL A 227 6.21 -12.52 3.46
CA VAL A 227 6.27 -13.75 2.64
C VAL A 227 4.91 -14.43 2.50
N ASN A 228 3.90 -14.04 3.30
CA ASN A 228 2.57 -14.65 3.29
C ASN A 228 1.42 -13.64 3.11
N LEU A 229 1.66 -12.36 3.33
CA LEU A 229 0.65 -11.31 3.34
C LEU A 229 1.02 -10.18 2.38
N VAL A 230 0.00 -9.50 1.88
CA VAL A 230 0.11 -8.32 1.00
C VAL A 230 -0.73 -7.18 1.56
N ASP A 231 -0.39 -5.94 1.24
CA ASP A 231 -1.19 -4.75 1.57
C ASP A 231 -1.55 -4.03 0.26
N PRO A 232 -2.74 -4.24 -0.33
CA PRO A 232 -3.05 -3.65 -1.63
C PRO A 232 -3.17 -2.13 -1.59
N ASP A 233 -3.81 -1.56 -0.56
CA ASP A 233 -4.16 -0.14 -0.51
C ASP A 233 -3.24 0.72 0.39
N GLY A 234 -2.26 0.07 1.00
CA GLY A 234 -1.37 0.70 1.98
C GLY A 234 -2.11 1.03 3.26
N ARG A 235 -3.09 0.23 3.68
CA ARG A 235 -3.83 0.41 4.94
C ARG A 235 -3.97 -0.91 5.71
N PHE A 236 -4.13 -2.03 5.01
CA PHE A 236 -4.44 -3.31 5.66
C PHE A 236 -3.80 -4.51 4.98
N ALA A 237 -3.26 -5.40 5.83
CA ALA A 237 -2.73 -6.69 5.40
C ALA A 237 -3.84 -7.69 5.09
N ILE A 238 -3.71 -8.40 3.97
CA ILE A 238 -4.59 -9.49 3.56
C ILE A 238 -3.79 -10.67 2.98
N LEU A 239 -4.45 -11.82 2.84
CA LEU A 239 -3.89 -12.95 2.09
C LEU A 239 -3.92 -12.65 0.58
N PRO A 240 -2.90 -13.07 -0.20
CA PRO A 240 -2.82 -12.81 -1.65
C PRO A 240 -4.05 -13.24 -2.44
N VAL A 241 -4.63 -14.40 -2.11
CA VAL A 241 -5.83 -14.94 -2.81
C VAL A 241 -7.04 -14.00 -2.67
N LEU A 242 -7.15 -13.26 -1.56
CA LEU A 242 -8.24 -12.32 -1.34
C LEU A 242 -8.09 -11.04 -2.17
N ALA A 243 -6.87 -10.66 -2.55
CA ALA A 243 -6.62 -9.50 -3.41
C ALA A 243 -7.17 -9.71 -4.84
N ILE A 244 -7.06 -10.93 -5.35
CA ILE A 244 -7.52 -11.32 -6.70
C ILE A 244 -9.06 -11.43 -6.76
N ILE A 245 -9.68 -11.94 -5.69
CA ILE A 245 -11.13 -12.18 -5.65
C ILE A 245 -11.94 -10.90 -5.41
N GLY A 246 -11.33 -9.84 -4.83
CA GLY A 246 -11.98 -8.56 -4.52
C GLY A 246 -12.66 -7.87 -5.71
N THR A 247 -12.34 -8.25 -6.95
CA THR A 247 -12.84 -7.64 -8.19
C THR A 247 -13.65 -8.58 -9.10
N VAL A 248 -13.85 -9.85 -8.75
CA VAL A 248 -14.87 -10.69 -9.42
C VAL A 248 -16.29 -10.14 -9.15
N TYR A 249 -16.43 -9.27 -8.16
CA TYR A 249 -17.69 -8.67 -7.68
C TYR A 249 -18.26 -7.54 -8.57
N GLY A 250 -17.60 -7.16 -9.67
CA GLY A 250 -18.11 -6.13 -10.59
C GLY A 250 -19.04 -6.61 -11.72
N VAL A 251 -19.20 -7.94 -11.93
CA VAL A 251 -19.86 -8.47 -13.14
C VAL A 251 -20.91 -9.57 -12.89
N LEU A 252 -21.15 -10.01 -11.65
CA LEU A 252 -22.13 -11.08 -11.39
C LEU A 252 -23.10 -10.68 -10.29
N GLU A 253 -24.28 -10.20 -10.69
CA GLU A 253 -25.45 -10.10 -9.81
C GLU A 253 -25.74 -11.48 -9.19
N GLY A 254 -25.68 -11.59 -7.87
CA GLY A 254 -26.19 -12.77 -7.15
C GLY A 254 -25.31 -13.38 -6.07
N VAL A 255 -24.14 -12.82 -5.73
CA VAL A 255 -23.31 -13.34 -4.62
C VAL A 255 -22.96 -12.25 -3.59
N ASP A 256 -23.99 -11.61 -3.03
CA ASP A 256 -23.87 -10.53 -2.02
C ASP A 256 -23.45 -11.01 -0.61
N TYR A 257 -23.25 -12.31 -0.39
CA TYR A 257 -23.37 -12.85 0.97
C TYR A 257 -22.06 -13.15 1.71
N VAL A 258 -20.91 -13.29 1.05
CA VAL A 258 -19.73 -13.90 1.71
C VAL A 258 -18.63 -12.91 2.09
N THR A 259 -18.30 -11.94 1.23
CA THR A 259 -17.25 -10.94 1.52
C THR A 259 -17.74 -9.78 2.36
N SER A 260 -18.98 -9.30 2.18
CA SER A 260 -19.58 -8.30 3.08
C SER A 260 -19.75 -8.87 4.50
N VAL A 261 -20.09 -10.16 4.63
CA VAL A 261 -20.18 -10.83 5.93
C VAL A 261 -18.79 -11.02 6.54
N TYR A 262 -17.75 -11.32 5.77
CA TYR A 262 -16.39 -11.46 6.31
C TYR A 262 -15.79 -10.11 6.74
N TYR A 263 -15.82 -9.08 5.87
CA TYR A 263 -15.37 -7.72 6.21
C TYR A 263 -16.19 -7.13 7.37
N ASN A 264 -17.52 -7.25 7.34
CA ASN A 264 -18.36 -6.80 8.45
C ASN A 264 -18.15 -7.65 9.71
N SER A 265 -17.84 -8.95 9.61
CA SER A 265 -17.56 -9.79 10.79
C SER A 265 -16.24 -9.44 11.46
N ILE A 266 -15.22 -9.03 10.68
CA ILE A 266 -13.94 -8.56 11.22
C ILE A 266 -14.15 -7.18 11.87
N ILE A 267 -14.84 -6.27 11.20
CA ILE A 267 -15.18 -4.95 11.75
C ILE A 267 -16.03 -5.09 13.02
N LEU A 268 -17.02 -5.99 13.05
CA LEU A 268 -17.86 -6.26 14.22
C LEU A 268 -17.08 -6.89 15.37
N LYS A 269 -16.18 -7.86 15.11
CA LYS A 269 -15.31 -8.43 16.13
C LYS A 269 -14.36 -7.39 16.71
N HIS A 270 -13.81 -6.52 15.86
CA HIS A 270 -12.94 -5.43 16.29
C HIS A 270 -13.71 -4.38 17.11
N LEU A 271 -14.91 -3.99 16.68
CA LEU A 271 -15.80 -3.10 17.45
C LEU A 271 -16.20 -3.72 18.81
N GLN A 272 -16.42 -5.04 18.87
CA GLN A 272 -16.68 -5.74 20.13
C GLN A 272 -15.46 -5.74 21.08
N GLU A 273 -14.24 -5.86 20.56
CA GLU A 273 -13.03 -5.72 21.38
C GLU A 273 -12.81 -4.28 21.85
N GLN A 274 -13.08 -3.28 21.00
CA GLN A 274 -13.04 -1.87 21.39
C GLN A 274 -14.07 -1.55 22.48
N GLU A 275 -15.28 -2.09 22.42
CA GLU A 275 -16.26 -1.98 23.52
C GLU A 275 -15.77 -2.63 24.81
N LYS A 276 -15.09 -3.77 24.71
CA LYS A 276 -14.56 -4.49 25.87
C LYS A 276 -13.44 -3.70 26.54
N LEU A 277 -12.54 -3.12 25.76
CA LEU A 277 -11.45 -2.25 26.23
C LEU A 277 -11.99 -0.93 26.80
N LEU A 278 -13.00 -0.34 26.16
CA LEU A 278 -13.66 0.87 26.64
C LEU A 278 -14.41 0.62 27.96
N LYS A 279 -15.07 -0.53 28.13
CA LYS A 279 -15.71 -0.92 29.40
C LYS A 279 -14.71 -1.07 30.55
N VAL A 280 -13.54 -1.68 30.28
CA VAL A 280 -12.44 -1.77 31.26
C VAL A 280 -11.87 -0.40 31.62
N HIS A 281 -11.91 0.56 30.69
CA HIS A 281 -11.49 1.95 30.94
C HIS A 281 -12.56 2.78 31.69
N LEU A 282 -13.84 2.49 31.46
CA LEU A 282 -14.99 3.17 32.09
C LEU A 282 -15.23 2.74 33.54
N GLU A 283 -14.82 1.54 33.96
CA GLU A 283 -14.81 1.14 35.37
C GLU A 283 -13.89 2.01 36.26
N LYS A 284 -13.06 2.87 35.65
CA LYS A 284 -12.11 3.77 36.34
C LYS A 284 -12.55 5.25 36.33
N THR A 285 -13.71 5.60 35.78
CA THR A 285 -14.11 7.00 35.52
C THR A 285 -15.54 7.27 36.00
N ASP A 286 -15.79 8.49 36.50
CA ASP A 286 -16.99 8.89 37.26
C ASP A 286 -18.33 8.81 36.47
N CYS A 287 -19.44 8.57 37.19
CA CYS A 287 -20.70 8.00 36.70
C CYS A 287 -21.50 8.89 35.70
N LYS A 288 -21.18 10.18 35.59
CA LYS A 288 -21.92 11.12 34.71
C LYS A 288 -21.46 11.10 33.25
N ASP A 289 -20.20 10.77 32.99
CA ASP A 289 -19.68 10.65 31.62
C ASP A 289 -20.11 9.34 30.95
N ILE A 290 -20.37 8.30 31.76
CA ILE A 290 -20.81 6.97 31.32
C ILE A 290 -22.15 7.03 30.57
N GLN A 291 -23.14 7.80 31.04
CA GLN A 291 -24.44 7.93 30.37
C GLN A 291 -24.32 8.62 29.00
N LYS A 292 -23.48 9.64 28.89
CA LYS A 292 -23.26 10.39 27.65
C LYS A 292 -22.54 9.54 26.60
N ILE A 293 -21.57 8.73 27.04
CA ILE A 293 -20.82 7.80 26.18
C ILE A 293 -21.72 6.64 25.73
N ASN A 294 -22.57 6.09 26.60
CA ASN A 294 -23.51 5.04 26.22
C ASN A 294 -24.53 5.52 25.19
N LEU A 295 -25.06 6.73 25.33
CA LEU A 295 -25.96 7.33 24.33
C LEU A 295 -25.25 7.58 22.99
N LEU A 296 -23.98 8.00 23.02
CA LEU A 296 -23.18 8.17 21.81
C LEU A 296 -22.90 6.84 21.11
N ASN A 297 -22.60 5.78 21.87
CA ASN A 297 -22.38 4.43 21.33
C ASN A 297 -23.66 3.85 20.70
N GLU A 298 -24.82 4.03 21.32
CA GLU A 298 -26.10 3.62 20.72
C GLU A 298 -26.43 4.42 19.45
N ALA A 299 -26.10 5.71 19.41
CA ALA A 299 -26.26 6.53 18.22
C ALA A 299 -25.31 6.11 17.07
N ILE A 300 -24.06 5.76 17.39
CA ILE A 300 -23.08 5.26 16.40
C ILE A 300 -23.52 3.91 15.85
N LYS A 301 -24.01 2.99 16.70
CA LYS A 301 -24.57 1.70 16.26
C LYS A 301 -25.79 1.88 15.36
N ALA A 302 -26.69 2.79 15.72
CA ALA A 302 -27.87 3.09 14.92
C ALA A 302 -27.49 3.68 13.55
N ASN A 303 -26.50 4.57 13.51
CA ASN A 303 -26.01 5.18 12.27
C ASN A 303 -25.27 4.14 11.39
N ALA A 304 -24.42 3.31 11.99
CA ALA A 304 -23.76 2.20 11.30
C ALA A 304 -24.80 1.25 10.68
N LEU A 305 -25.82 0.83 11.45
CA LEU A 305 -26.89 -0.04 10.96
C LEU A 305 -27.73 0.61 9.85
N GLN A 306 -27.95 1.92 9.93
CA GLN A 306 -28.67 2.69 8.91
C GLN A 306 -27.86 2.83 7.62
N GLN A 307 -26.54 3.08 7.72
CA GLN A 307 -25.63 3.08 6.58
C GLN A 307 -25.54 1.69 5.95
N THR A 308 -25.55 0.61 6.75
CA THR A 308 -25.63 -0.76 6.24
C THR A 308 -26.95 -1.04 5.52
N ARG A 309 -28.09 -0.53 6.02
CA ARG A 309 -29.40 -0.65 5.33
C ARG A 309 -29.43 0.09 3.99
N ILE A 310 -28.85 1.30 3.94
CA ILE A 310 -28.77 2.11 2.71
C ILE A 310 -27.82 1.46 1.70
N GLY A 311 -26.69 0.92 2.15
CA GLY A 311 -25.74 0.21 1.29
C GLY A 311 -26.22 -1.13 0.75
N LEU A 312 -27.18 -1.80 1.42
CA LEU A 312 -27.72 -3.10 1.03
C LEU A 312 -29.10 -3.06 0.33
N GLY A 313 -29.73 -1.88 0.20
CA GLY A 313 -31.05 -1.74 -0.43
C GLY A 313 -32.21 -2.47 0.28
N LEU A 314 -32.05 -2.86 1.55
CA LEU A 314 -33.01 -3.70 2.26
C LEU A 314 -34.16 -2.88 2.90
N GLY A 315 -35.40 -3.29 2.61
CA GLY A 315 -36.61 -2.78 3.27
C GLY A 315 -36.69 -3.15 4.76
N LYS A 316 -37.53 -2.42 5.51
CA LYS A 316 -37.59 -2.39 6.99
C LYS A 316 -37.77 -3.76 7.68
N ASP A 317 -38.23 -4.80 6.99
CA ASP A 317 -38.76 -6.01 7.63
C ASP A 317 -37.89 -7.29 7.49
N THR A 318 -36.65 -7.20 6.99
CA THR A 318 -35.92 -8.40 6.53
C THR A 318 -34.78 -8.93 7.43
N ILE A 319 -34.75 -8.64 8.73
CA ILE A 319 -33.77 -9.28 9.65
C ILE A 319 -34.46 -9.72 10.95
N SER A 320 -35.00 -10.93 10.93
CA SER A 320 -35.44 -11.66 12.15
C SER A 320 -34.67 -12.98 12.35
N ILE A 321 -33.51 -13.17 11.71
CA ILE A 321 -32.80 -14.47 11.68
C ILE A 321 -31.46 -14.45 12.44
N PHE A 322 -31.21 -13.49 13.34
CA PHE A 322 -29.95 -13.45 14.13
C PHE A 322 -30.10 -13.27 15.65
N TYR A 323 -31.27 -13.60 16.21
CA TYR A 323 -31.36 -13.88 17.65
C TYR A 323 -32.06 -15.21 17.85
N GLY A 324 -31.26 -16.24 18.16
CA GLY A 324 -31.76 -17.55 18.54
C GLY A 324 -32.73 -17.43 19.71
N LYS A 325 -33.88 -18.10 19.55
CA LYS A 325 -34.87 -18.37 20.60
C LYS A 325 -34.18 -18.77 21.90
N ALA A 326 -34.38 -17.99 22.96
CA ALA A 326 -34.30 -18.51 24.31
C ALA A 326 -35.39 -19.59 24.44
N THR A 327 -35.00 -20.85 24.38
CA THR A 327 -35.89 -21.98 24.67
C THR A 327 -36.19 -21.99 26.16
N ASP A 328 -37.45 -21.74 26.46
CA ASP A 328 -38.15 -22.09 27.68
C ASP A 328 -38.07 -23.61 27.96
N ARG A 329 -37.87 -23.98 29.24
CA ARG A 329 -37.92 -25.30 29.93
C ARG A 329 -36.96 -25.19 31.13
N ARG A 330 -37.35 -25.31 32.40
CA ARG A 330 -38.55 -25.77 33.11
C ARG A 330 -38.68 -24.99 34.41
#